data_AF-A7RT70-F1
#
_entry.id   AF-A7RT70-F1
#
_cell.length_a   1.000
_cell.length_b   1.000
_cell.length_c   1.000
_cell.angle_alpha   90.00
_cell.angle_beta   90.00
_cell.angle_gamma   90.00
#
_symmetry.space_group_name_H-M   'P 1'
#
loop_
_entity.id
_entity.type
_entity.pdbx_description
1 polymer ?
#
loop_
_entity_poly.entity_id
_entity_poly.type
_entity_poly.pdbx_seq_one_letter_code
_entity_poly.pdbx_strand_id
1 'polypeptide(L)'
;DMRIKFPGKTDEEAEMILQNILENWKFHKPRVASYWLVKLDSIKRRKVIDIVRTNVRAILQRVWRSSDVDSLRLCRIISRVFNRLLWSHGQGLWNCFSNLGNSWETIFSKSTEVLSSTEMSCCRRVVQLCRDCLLIVYQFAADAK
;
A
#
# COMPACT_ATOMS: atom_id res chain seq x y z
N ASP A 1 4.52 16.23 -0.70
CA ASP A 1 4.09 15.02 0.03
C ASP A 1 3.74 13.92 -0.97
N MET A 2 4.11 12.66 -0.72
CA MET A 2 3.94 11.56 -1.68
C MET A 2 2.49 11.06 -1.66
N ARG A 3 1.74 11.17 -2.76
CA ARG A 3 0.33 10.73 -2.87
C ARG A 3 0.13 9.82 -4.08
N ILE A 4 -0.85 8.92 -4.01
CA ILE A 4 -1.26 8.11 -5.17
C ILE A 4 -2.27 8.94 -5.97
N LYS A 5 -2.10 8.97 -7.30
CA LYS A 5 -3.11 9.51 -8.21
C LYS A 5 -4.12 8.43 -8.58
N PHE A 6 -5.41 8.74 -8.41
CA PHE A 6 -6.51 7.86 -8.81
C PHE A 6 -7.20 8.45 -10.05
N PRO A 7 -7.30 7.71 -11.17
CA PRO A 7 -7.98 8.22 -12.36
C PRO A 7 -9.43 8.63 -12.05
N GLY A 8 -9.85 9.80 -12.54
CA GLY A 8 -11.21 10.30 -12.37
C GLY A 8 -11.53 10.86 -10.98
N LYS A 9 -10.53 11.01 -10.09
CA LYS A 9 -10.66 11.68 -8.79
C LYS A 9 -9.55 12.70 -8.58
N THR A 10 -9.89 13.85 -8.02
CA THR A 10 -8.89 14.81 -7.53
C THR A 10 -8.23 14.29 -6.24
N ASP A 11 -7.13 14.91 -5.83
CA ASP A 11 -6.46 14.54 -4.58
C ASP A 11 -7.37 14.82 -3.38
N GLU A 12 -8.16 15.89 -3.43
CA GLU A 12 -9.11 16.30 -2.41
C GLU A 12 -10.26 15.30 -2.31
N GLU A 13 -10.81 14.84 -3.43
CA GLU A 13 -11.85 13.81 -3.42
C GLU A 13 -11.35 12.48 -2.84
N ALA A 14 -10.14 12.08 -3.20
CA ALA A 14 -9.53 10.87 -2.64
C ALA A 14 -9.36 11.01 -1.11
N GLU A 15 -8.89 12.16 -0.63
CA GLU A 15 -8.75 12.43 0.80
C GLU A 15 -10.10 12.39 1.53
N MET A 16 -11.14 13.03 0.99
CA MET A 16 -12.49 12.99 1.58
C MET A 16 -13.04 11.56 1.68
N ILE A 17 -12.82 10.72 0.66
CA ILE A 17 -13.25 9.32 0.68
C ILE A 17 -12.50 8.56 1.79
N LEU A 18 -11.18 8.73 1.88
CA LEU A 18 -10.37 8.09 2.92
C LEU A 18 -10.83 8.51 4.31
N GLN A 19 -11.01 9.81 4.53
CA GLN A 19 -11.47 10.36 5.80
C GLN A 19 -12.83 9.77 6.20
N ASN A 20 -13.81 9.77 5.29
CA ASN A 20 -15.14 9.23 5.56
C ASN A 20 -15.08 7.73 5.94
N ILE A 21 -14.26 6.93 5.25
CA ILE A 21 -14.08 5.50 5.56
C ILE A 21 -13.45 5.31 6.94
N LEU A 22 -12.43 6.11 7.28
CA LEU A 22 -11.70 6.00 8.53
C LEU A 22 -12.53 6.48 9.73
N GLU A 23 -13.30 7.56 9.58
CA GLU A 23 -14.25 8.04 10.60
C GLU A 23 -15.33 6.99 10.89
N ASN A 24 -15.75 6.24 9.86
CA ASN A 24 -16.74 5.18 9.97
C ASN A 24 -16.13 3.77 9.99
N TRP A 25 -14.88 3.65 10.48
CA TRP A 25 -14.10 2.41 10.30
C TRP A 25 -14.78 1.15 10.84
N LYS A 26 -15.51 1.24 11.96
CA LYS A 26 -16.22 0.07 12.54
C LYS A 26 -17.23 -0.53 11.53
N PHE A 27 -17.88 0.31 10.74
CA PHE A 27 -18.82 -0.10 9.70
C PHE A 27 -18.10 -0.63 8.46
N HIS A 28 -17.05 0.05 8.01
CA HIS A 28 -16.32 -0.32 6.80
C HIS A 28 -15.43 -1.55 6.97
N LYS A 29 -14.80 -1.74 8.13
CA LYS A 29 -13.83 -2.80 8.41
C LYS A 29 -14.26 -4.19 7.92
N PRO A 30 -15.43 -4.74 8.30
CA PRO A 30 -15.85 -6.06 7.81
C PRO A 30 -16.09 -6.09 6.29
N ARG A 31 -16.52 -4.99 5.69
CA ARG A 31 -16.78 -4.89 4.24
C ARG A 31 -15.48 -4.82 3.45
N VAL A 32 -14.51 -4.04 3.92
CA VAL A 32 -13.16 -3.96 3.35
C VAL A 32 -12.46 -5.31 3.50
N ALA A 33 -12.59 -5.98 4.65
CA ALA A 33 -12.06 -7.32 4.86
C ALA A 33 -12.64 -8.32 3.85
N SER A 34 -13.98 -8.36 3.71
CA SER A 34 -14.66 -9.22 2.74
C SER A 34 -14.22 -8.90 1.30
N TYR A 35 -14.13 -7.62 0.94
CA TYR A 35 -13.65 -7.20 -0.37
C TYR A 35 -12.24 -7.71 -0.64
N TRP A 36 -11.29 -7.42 0.24
CA TRP A 36 -9.89 -7.74 0.07
C TRP A 36 -9.59 -9.24 0.19
N LEU A 37 -10.05 -9.89 1.25
CA LEU A 37 -9.67 -11.27 1.59
C LEU A 37 -10.58 -12.33 0.96
N VAL A 38 -11.79 -11.97 0.53
CA VAL A 38 -12.75 -12.95 -0.03
C VAL A 38 -13.04 -12.66 -1.50
N LYS A 39 -13.42 -11.43 -1.86
CA LYS A 39 -13.90 -11.12 -3.22
C LYS A 39 -12.80 -10.95 -4.25
N LEU A 40 -11.67 -10.35 -3.88
CA LEU A 40 -10.55 -10.21 -4.81
C LEU A 40 -9.77 -11.52 -4.91
N ASP A 41 -9.48 -11.96 -6.13
CA ASP A 41 -8.52 -13.03 -6.37
C ASP A 41 -7.07 -12.50 -6.25
N SER A 42 -6.09 -13.40 -6.36
CA SER A 42 -4.66 -13.06 -6.27
C SER A 42 -4.22 -12.04 -7.32
N ILE A 43 -4.80 -12.08 -8.53
CA ILE A 43 -4.46 -11.19 -9.64
C ILE A 43 -4.98 -9.78 -9.34
N LYS A 44 -6.24 -9.65 -8.91
CA LYS A 44 -6.84 -8.37 -8.54
C LYS A 44 -6.14 -7.74 -7.34
N ARG A 45 -5.77 -8.53 -6.32
CA ARG A 45 -4.97 -8.04 -5.18
C ARG A 45 -3.61 -7.49 -5.61
N ARG A 46 -2.94 -8.21 -6.52
CA ARG A 46 -1.66 -7.78 -7.10
C ARG A 46 -1.82 -6.43 -7.82
N LYS A 47 -2.88 -6.26 -8.63
CA LYS A 47 -3.17 -4.99 -9.31
C LYS A 47 -3.31 -3.80 -8.36
N VAL A 48 -3.98 -3.97 -7.21
CA VAL A 48 -4.08 -2.89 -6.19
C VAL A 48 -2.69 -2.45 -5.71
N ILE A 49 -1.82 -3.41 -5.39
CA ILE A 49 -0.44 -3.11 -4.96
C ILE A 49 0.40 -2.53 -6.10
N ASP A 50 0.19 -2.97 -7.34
CA ASP A 50 0.94 -2.51 -8.50
C ASP A 50 0.64 -1.05 -8.87
N ILE A 51 -0.56 -0.54 -8.54
CA ILE A 51 -0.86 0.90 -8.62
C ILE A 51 0.14 1.69 -7.77
N VAL A 52 0.32 1.27 -6.51
CA VAL A 52 1.26 1.93 -5.60
C VAL A 52 2.69 1.75 -6.06
N ARG A 53 3.08 0.53 -6.45
CA ARG A 53 4.42 0.23 -6.97
C ARG A 53 4.79 1.11 -8.16
N THR A 54 3.88 1.29 -9.10
CA THR A 54 4.10 2.12 -10.29
C THR A 54 4.30 3.59 -9.94
N ASN A 55 3.47 4.14 -9.03
CA ASN A 55 3.62 5.51 -8.52
C ASN A 55 4.96 5.70 -7.78
N VAL A 56 5.33 4.75 -6.92
CA VAL A 56 6.61 4.77 -6.21
C VAL A 56 7.78 4.74 -7.19
N ARG A 57 7.73 3.87 -8.20
CA ARG A 57 8.78 3.78 -9.23
C ARG A 57 8.93 5.08 -10.01
N ALA A 58 7.82 5.69 -10.44
CA ALA A 58 7.84 6.98 -11.15
C ALA A 58 8.47 8.10 -10.30
N ILE A 59 8.19 8.12 -8.99
CA ILE A 59 8.80 9.09 -8.07
C ILE A 59 10.29 8.83 -7.90
N LEU A 60 10.70 7.57 -7.71
CA LEU A 60 12.12 7.22 -7.61
C LEU A 60 12.87 7.63 -8.89
N GLN A 61 12.29 7.37 -10.07
CA GLN A 61 12.89 7.75 -11.35
C GLN A 61 13.09 9.26 -11.45
N ARG A 62 12.10 10.05 -11.01
CA ARG A 62 12.18 11.51 -10.99
C ARG A 62 13.22 12.02 -10.02
N VAL A 63 13.29 11.46 -8.81
CA VAL A 63 14.22 11.91 -7.76
C VAL A 63 15.67 11.54 -8.09
N TRP A 64 15.91 10.30 -8.55
CA TRP A 64 17.24 9.81 -8.91
C TRP A 64 17.67 10.20 -10.32
N ARG A 65 16.77 10.78 -11.14
CA ARG A 65 17.02 11.12 -12.55
C ARG A 65 17.55 9.92 -13.37
N SER A 66 17.08 8.73 -13.03
CA SER A 66 17.48 7.47 -13.66
C SER A 66 16.25 6.71 -14.12
N SER A 67 16.30 6.12 -15.32
CA SER A 67 15.27 5.20 -15.80
C SER A 67 15.39 3.82 -15.15
N ASP A 68 16.63 3.37 -14.87
CA ASP A 68 16.92 2.19 -14.07
C ASP A 68 16.97 2.56 -12.59
N VAL A 69 15.84 2.34 -11.91
CA VAL A 69 15.72 2.48 -10.46
C VAL A 69 15.70 1.12 -9.75
N ASP A 70 15.70 0.02 -10.51
CA ASP A 70 15.55 -1.32 -9.97
C ASP A 70 16.88 -1.79 -9.32
N SER A 71 18.01 -1.23 -9.77
CA SER A 71 19.33 -1.38 -9.15
C SER A 71 19.46 -0.68 -7.78
N LEU A 72 18.63 0.33 -7.48
CA LEU A 72 18.67 1.06 -6.22
C LEU A 72 18.34 0.16 -5.02
N ARG A 73 19.17 0.24 -3.98
CA ARG A 73 18.96 -0.46 -2.70
C ARG A 73 17.55 -0.20 -2.14
N LEU A 74 17.11 1.05 -2.15
CA LEU A 74 15.77 1.44 -1.67
C LEU A 74 14.65 0.74 -2.45
N CYS A 75 14.78 0.59 -3.77
CA CYS A 75 13.78 -0.07 -4.61
C CYS A 75 13.69 -1.58 -4.28
N ARG A 76 14.83 -2.22 -4.02
CA ARG A 76 14.89 -3.61 -3.55
C ARG A 76 14.23 -3.79 -2.17
N ILE A 77 14.50 -2.88 -1.24
CA ILE A 77 13.87 -2.88 0.10
C ILE A 77 12.35 -2.74 -0.03
N ILE A 78 11.88 -1.75 -0.80
CA ILE A 78 10.45 -1.52 -1.04
C ILE A 78 9.79 -2.74 -1.70
N SER A 79 10.48 -3.42 -2.62
CA SER A 79 9.99 -4.64 -3.26
C SER A 79 9.74 -5.77 -2.26
N ARG A 80 10.61 -5.92 -1.25
CA ARG A 80 10.39 -6.88 -0.14
C ARG A 80 9.13 -6.52 0.65
N VAL A 81 8.87 -5.24 0.89
CA VAL A 81 7.65 -4.77 1.54
C VAL A 81 6.41 -5.14 0.73
N PHE A 82 6.37 -4.84 -0.57
CA PHE A 82 5.23 -5.22 -1.42
C PHE A 82 4.96 -6.73 -1.42
N ASN A 83 6.02 -7.55 -1.46
CA ASN A 83 5.87 -9.00 -1.38
C ASN A 83 5.32 -9.44 -0.03
N ARG A 84 5.76 -8.81 1.08
CA ARG A 84 5.21 -9.05 2.41
C ARG A 84 3.74 -8.67 2.51
N LEU A 85 3.33 -7.56 1.91
CA LEU A 85 1.93 -7.10 1.93
C LEU A 85 0.99 -8.07 1.20
N LEU A 86 1.48 -8.78 0.17
CA LEU A 86 0.68 -9.78 -0.56
C LEU A 86 0.79 -11.19 0.00
N TRP A 87 1.61 -11.39 1.02
CA TRP A 87 1.80 -12.68 1.66
C TRP A 87 0.49 -13.24 2.23
N SER A 88 0.39 -14.57 2.26
CA SER A 88 -0.80 -15.31 2.73
C SER A 88 -2.10 -14.74 2.13
N HIS A 89 -2.13 -14.71 0.79
CA HIS A 89 -3.28 -14.22 0.01
C HIS A 89 -3.74 -12.80 0.37
N GLY A 90 -2.80 -11.90 0.68
CA GLY A 90 -3.07 -10.50 1.03
C GLY A 90 -3.26 -10.25 2.53
N GLN A 91 -3.12 -11.26 3.39
CA GLN A 91 -3.17 -11.04 4.84
C GLN A 91 -2.08 -10.10 5.34
N GLY A 92 -0.94 -10.03 4.67
CA GLY A 92 0.12 -9.09 5.00
C GLY A 92 -0.37 -7.62 5.06
N LEU A 93 -1.06 -7.17 4.01
CA LEU A 93 -1.64 -5.83 3.97
C LEU A 93 -2.79 -5.67 4.97
N TRP A 94 -3.66 -6.68 5.06
CA TRP A 94 -4.81 -6.62 5.97
C TRP A 94 -4.38 -6.42 7.43
N ASN A 95 -3.32 -7.11 7.85
CA ASN A 95 -2.78 -6.99 9.20
C ASN A 95 -2.28 -5.58 9.52
N CYS A 96 -1.95 -4.76 8.51
CA CYS A 96 -1.54 -3.36 8.68
C CYS A 96 -2.71 -2.42 9.06
N PHE A 97 -3.96 -2.90 9.06
CA PHE A 97 -5.12 -2.17 9.59
C PHE A 97 -5.39 -2.45 11.09
N SER A 98 -4.62 -3.36 11.70
CA SER A 98 -4.72 -3.65 13.13
C SER A 98 -3.72 -2.80 13.92
N ASN A 99 -4.16 -2.28 15.07
CA ASN A 99 -3.27 -1.64 16.05
C ASN A 99 -2.41 -2.67 16.81
N LEU A 100 -2.76 -3.96 16.71
CA LEU A 100 -2.05 -5.05 17.36
C LEU A 100 -0.93 -5.57 16.45
N GLY A 101 0.28 -5.06 16.68
CA GLY A 101 1.50 -5.87 16.76
C GLY A 101 1.93 -6.72 15.56
N ASN A 102 1.40 -6.52 14.36
CA ASN A 102 1.81 -7.28 13.16
C ASN A 102 2.62 -6.41 12.21
N SER A 103 3.71 -5.84 12.75
CA SER A 103 4.57 -4.95 12.00
C SER A 103 5.25 -5.73 10.87
N TRP A 104 4.86 -5.42 9.63
CA TRP A 104 5.53 -5.84 8.41
C TRP A 104 7.04 -5.54 8.46
N GLU A 105 7.50 -4.64 9.34
CA GLU A 105 8.90 -4.34 9.63
C GLU A 105 9.70 -5.55 10.14
N THR A 106 9.04 -6.58 10.69
CA THR A 106 9.68 -7.83 11.11
C THR A 106 10.40 -8.59 9.99
N ILE A 107 10.13 -8.27 8.72
CA ILE A 107 10.90 -8.83 7.59
C ILE A 107 12.36 -8.36 7.58
N PHE A 108 12.69 -7.32 8.35
CA PHE A 108 14.03 -6.76 8.43
C PHE A 108 14.79 -7.18 9.68
N SER A 109 14.12 -7.64 10.74
CA SER A 109 14.81 -8.11 11.95
C SER A 109 15.65 -9.37 11.72
N LYS A 110 15.34 -10.13 10.66
CA LYS A 110 16.13 -11.31 10.21
C LYS A 110 17.13 -10.97 9.10
N SER A 111 17.20 -9.71 8.67
CA SER A 111 18.10 -9.26 7.61
C SER A 111 19.45 -8.87 8.21
N THR A 112 20.56 -9.24 7.57
CA THR A 112 21.90 -8.74 7.95
C THR A 112 22.08 -7.26 7.61
N GLU A 113 21.25 -6.74 6.71
CA GLU A 113 21.24 -5.32 6.33
C GLU A 113 20.49 -4.47 7.36
N VAL A 114 21.21 -3.58 8.03
CA VAL A 114 20.64 -2.53 8.88
C VAL A 114 20.02 -1.47 7.98
N LEU A 115 18.72 -1.21 8.18
CA LEU A 115 18.00 -0.12 7.52
C LEU A 115 18.28 1.20 8.23
N SER A 116 18.53 2.23 7.43
CA SER A 116 18.50 3.61 7.93
C SER A 116 17.08 4.03 8.34
N SER A 117 17.00 5.05 9.20
CA SER A 117 15.72 5.66 9.60
C SER A 117 14.93 6.21 8.39
N THR A 118 15.63 6.73 7.39
CA THR A 118 15.04 7.22 6.15
C THR A 118 14.45 6.10 5.30
N GLU A 119 15.19 5.00 5.09
CA GLU A 119 14.68 3.83 4.36
C GLU A 119 13.44 3.24 5.05
N MET A 120 13.45 3.16 6.38
CA MET A 120 12.31 2.70 7.16
C MET A 120 11.10 3.63 7.00
N SER A 121 11.33 4.94 7.02
CA SER A 121 10.28 5.95 6.81
C SER A 121 9.66 5.87 5.42
N CYS A 122 10.48 5.65 4.38
CA CYS A 122 9.99 5.39 3.03
C CYS A 122 9.10 4.15 3.00
N CYS A 123 9.51 3.06 3.66
CA CYS A 123 8.73 1.83 3.71
C CYS A 123 7.39 2.01 4.46
N ARG A 124 7.39 2.72 5.59
CA ARG A 124 6.16 3.09 6.32
C ARG A 124 5.20 3.89 5.43
N ARG A 125 5.73 4.86 4.67
CA ARG A 125 4.91 5.62 3.72
C ARG A 125 4.33 4.72 2.64
N VAL A 126 5.11 3.79 2.07
CA VAL A 126 4.62 2.82 1.07
C VAL A 126 3.48 1.96 1.64
N VAL A 127 3.60 1.47 2.88
CA VAL A 127 2.53 0.68 3.51
C VAL A 127 1.27 1.51 3.70
N GLN A 128 1.39 2.76 4.14
CA GLN A 128 0.24 3.67 4.24
C GLN A 128 -0.44 3.87 2.88
N LEU A 129 0.34 4.15 1.84
CA LEU A 129 -0.17 4.30 0.47
C LEU A 129 -0.88 3.03 -0.02
N CYS A 130 -0.41 1.83 0.33
CA CYS A 130 -1.10 0.57 0.00
C CYS A 130 -2.44 0.43 0.74
N ARG A 131 -2.51 0.85 2.00
CA ARG A 131 -3.77 0.86 2.76
C ARG A 131 -4.76 1.83 2.12
N ASP A 132 -4.33 3.05 1.84
CA ASP A 132 -5.16 4.08 1.21
C ASP A 132 -5.67 3.61 -0.16
N CYS A 133 -4.79 3.03 -0.98
CA CYS A 133 -5.14 2.46 -2.28
C CYS A 133 -6.23 1.40 -2.18
N LEU A 134 -6.13 0.50 -1.20
CA LEU A 134 -7.16 -0.52 -0.97
C LEU A 134 -8.51 0.14 -0.62
N LEU A 135 -8.52 1.13 0.26
CA LEU A 135 -9.76 1.80 0.67
C LEU A 135 -10.44 2.54 -0.49
N ILE A 136 -9.67 3.25 -1.31
CA ILE A 136 -10.19 3.93 -2.50
C ILE A 136 -10.74 2.92 -3.52
N VAL A 137 -9.98 1.86 -3.82
CA VAL A 137 -10.42 0.83 -4.78
C VAL A 137 -11.65 0.07 -4.25
N TYR A 138 -11.76 -0.13 -2.94
CA TYR A 138 -12.96 -0.65 -2.30
C TYR A 138 -14.16 0.30 -2.53
N GLN A 139 -13.98 1.61 -2.35
CA GLN A 139 -15.05 2.58 -2.54
C GLN A 139 -15.54 2.59 -4.00
N PHE A 140 -14.63 2.61 -4.97
CA PHE A 140 -15.01 2.53 -6.38
C PHE A 140 -15.79 1.25 -6.71
N ALA A 141 -15.40 0.12 -6.15
CA ALA A 141 -16.13 -1.13 -6.34
C ALA A 141 -17.49 -1.16 -5.62
N ALA A 142 -17.68 -0.33 -4.58
CA ALA A 142 -18.95 -0.17 -3.89
C ALA A 142 -19.90 0.76 -4.66
N ASP A 143 -19.39 1.84 -5.26
CA ASP A 143 -20.18 2.82 -6.02
C ASP A 143 -20.62 2.29 -7.40
N ALA A 144 -19.87 1.33 -7.97
CA ALA A 144 -20.19 0.71 -9.26
C ALA A 144 -21.29 -0.36 -9.19
N LYS A 145 -21.96 -0.51 -8.04
CA LYS A 145 -23.06 -1.45 -7.81
C LYS A 145 -24.38 -0.73 -7.66
#